data_AF-A0A6N8ELE3-F1
#
_entry.id   AF-A0A6N8ELE3-F1
#
_cell.length_a   1.000
_cell.length_b   1.000
_cell.length_c   1.000
_cell.angle_alpha   90.00
_cell.angle_beta   90.00
_cell.angle_gamma   90.00
#
_symmetry.space_group_name_H-M   'P 1'
#
loop_
_entity.id
_entity.type
_entity.pdbx_description
1 polymer ?
#
loop_
_entity_poly.entity_id
_entity_poly.type
_entity_poly.pdbx_seq_one_letter_code
_entity_poly.pdbx_strand_id
1 'polypeptide(L)'
;MFPSLKQPRPWLLTALIGLSATGVAGLTHTPLTPFAFSTAYAEDELGQEVGKPLQQAQAALDAHHPAQALEFIKRADAVPTKTAYESYVIAQMRAAAASQAGDVPTALKAYDVLITNERTAPATRHQMLMAQASLAYGAHDYPSAARAASRYLREAGPNPAMQTLLLQCYYLQQDWKGLTEVGKATLAADQKAKLIPAENQLQMLATAYDKLHDITNKTGIYVKLVKYYARPQYWQMLIHDLTTDSTLTPRMVFNLQRLRLATGLLTNPAEFQDMAERAVQMGLPQLALNLLDEGYNRHLLGTGPQAAAQARFRAFVAQRANEIRAALPSAVEHAKTSPDAGLSLTAGYNLVLNGQVDQGIALMQQGLAKHPHQPDLARLTLGMALLDGGKRTEAIALFNSVDSDGAADNLAQLWAVQLTSHAASAGK
;
A
#
# COMPACT_ATOMS: atom_id res chain seq x y z
N MET A 1 47.57 49.21 -13.64
CA MET A 1 48.21 47.97 -14.12
C MET A 1 48.48 47.10 -12.90
N PHE A 2 47.54 46.22 -12.57
CA PHE A 2 47.52 45.21 -11.49
C PHE A 2 46.41 44.19 -11.87
N PRO A 3 46.42 42.94 -11.36
CA PRO A 3 46.35 41.75 -12.20
C PRO A 3 44.96 41.13 -12.29
N SER A 4 44.78 40.37 -13.37
CA SER A 4 43.69 39.42 -13.63
C SER A 4 43.39 38.55 -12.39
N LEU A 5 42.13 38.63 -11.93
CA LEU A 5 41.58 37.74 -10.92
C LEU A 5 41.11 36.45 -11.62
N LYS A 6 41.85 35.37 -11.38
CA LYS A 6 41.48 34.00 -11.76
C LYS A 6 40.18 33.58 -11.08
N GLN A 7 39.31 32.96 -11.89
CA GLN A 7 38.11 32.15 -11.62
C GLN A 7 37.64 31.93 -10.17
N PRO A 8 36.33 32.03 -9.88
CA PRO A 8 35.77 31.62 -8.61
C PRO A 8 35.82 30.08 -8.45
N ARG A 9 36.43 29.63 -7.36
CA ARG A 9 36.46 28.22 -6.93
C ARG A 9 35.05 27.68 -6.63
N PRO A 10 34.78 26.38 -6.85
CA PRO A 10 33.47 25.78 -6.64
C PRO A 10 33.27 25.41 -5.16
N TRP A 11 32.53 26.20 -4.39
CA TRP A 11 32.16 25.83 -3.02
C TRP A 11 30.72 26.17 -2.61
N LEU A 12 29.82 26.50 -3.55
CA LEU A 12 28.41 26.78 -3.23
C LEU A 12 27.48 25.55 -3.20
N LEU A 13 27.99 24.32 -3.08
CA LEU A 13 27.16 23.10 -3.03
C LEU A 13 27.33 22.23 -1.78
N THR A 14 27.95 22.74 -0.71
CA THR A 14 28.16 21.97 0.54
C THR A 14 27.60 22.68 1.76
N ALA A 15 26.31 22.97 1.72
CA ALA A 15 25.52 23.27 2.92
C ALA A 15 24.27 22.39 2.96
N LEU A 16 24.45 21.08 2.85
CA LEU A 16 23.58 20.05 3.41
C LEU A 16 24.26 18.69 3.24
N ILE A 17 24.20 17.88 4.29
CA ILE A 17 24.75 16.52 4.48
C ILE A 17 26.11 16.50 5.20
N GLY A 18 26.03 16.36 6.52
CA GLY A 18 27.06 15.64 7.26
C GLY A 18 26.82 14.13 7.09
N LEU A 19 27.82 13.41 6.59
CA LEU A 19 28.14 12.04 7.00
C LEU A 19 29.57 11.71 6.56
N SER A 20 30.38 11.26 7.51
CA SER A 20 31.76 10.84 7.35
C SER A 20 31.87 9.44 6.72
N ALA A 21 32.73 9.28 5.72
CA ALA A 21 33.38 7.99 5.43
C ALA A 21 34.66 8.20 4.61
N THR A 22 35.79 7.94 5.27
CA THR A 22 37.14 7.81 4.70
C THR A 22 37.27 6.56 3.82
N GLY A 23 37.97 6.66 2.70
CA GLY A 23 38.43 5.48 1.94
C GLY A 23 39.23 5.84 0.70
N VAL A 24 40.55 5.63 0.76
CA VAL A 24 41.58 5.96 -0.25
C VAL A 24 41.82 4.78 -1.19
N ALA A 25 42.03 5.06 -2.49
CA ALA A 25 42.90 4.39 -3.48
C ALA A 25 42.23 4.55 -4.87
N GLY A 26 42.76 5.31 -5.84
CA GLY A 26 44.08 5.22 -6.43
C GLY A 26 43.99 4.34 -7.68
N LEU A 27 43.90 4.91 -8.89
CA LEU A 27 44.15 4.22 -10.17
C LEU A 27 44.34 5.22 -11.34
N THR A 28 45.55 5.16 -11.88
CA THR A 28 46.13 5.56 -13.18
C THR A 28 45.24 6.17 -14.28
N HIS A 29 45.70 7.30 -14.82
CA HIS A 29 45.20 7.98 -16.02
C HIS A 29 45.50 7.23 -17.33
N THR A 30 44.48 7.05 -18.17
CA THR A 30 44.60 6.86 -19.62
C THR A 30 43.97 8.06 -20.34
N PRO A 31 44.61 8.71 -21.33
CA PRO A 31 44.03 9.86 -22.01
C PRO A 31 43.02 9.39 -23.06
N LEU A 32 41.73 9.68 -22.83
CA LEU A 32 40.69 9.60 -23.84
C LEU A 32 40.61 10.94 -24.58
N THR A 33 40.73 10.86 -25.90
CA THR A 33 40.50 11.92 -26.88
C THR A 33 39.21 12.70 -26.62
N PRO A 34 39.21 14.04 -26.65
CA PRO A 34 38.01 14.82 -26.39
C PRO A 34 37.07 14.78 -27.60
N PHE A 35 35.89 14.20 -27.39
CA PHE A 35 34.73 14.51 -28.23
C PHE A 35 34.32 15.96 -27.94
N ALA A 36 34.47 16.80 -28.96
CA ALA A 36 34.02 18.18 -28.94
C ALA A 36 32.49 18.24 -29.00
N PHE A 37 31.87 18.47 -27.84
CA PHE A 37 30.59 19.16 -27.73
C PHE A 37 30.76 20.25 -26.68
N SER A 38 31.30 21.38 -27.09
CA SER A 38 31.31 22.59 -26.29
C SER A 38 30.36 23.58 -26.94
N THR A 39 29.15 23.69 -26.40
CA THR A 39 28.49 25.00 -26.34
C THR A 39 29.34 25.85 -25.40
N ALA A 40 30.34 26.53 -25.96
CA ALA A 40 31.15 27.48 -25.22
C ALA A 40 30.23 28.65 -24.81
N TYR A 41 29.77 28.64 -23.57
CA TYR A 41 29.29 29.88 -22.95
C TYR A 41 30.52 30.79 -22.82
N ALA A 42 30.41 32.05 -23.29
CA ALA A 42 31.40 33.09 -23.01
C ALA A 42 31.74 33.09 -21.52
N GLU A 43 33.00 33.38 -21.15
CA GLU A 43 33.49 33.29 -19.76
C GLU A 43 32.44 33.83 -18.78
N ASP A 44 31.93 32.92 -17.95
CA ASP A 44 30.89 33.19 -16.95
C ASP A 44 31.48 34.10 -15.86
N GLU A 45 31.53 35.40 -16.13
CA GLU A 45 32.00 36.43 -15.22
C GLU A 45 30.82 37.28 -14.71
N LEU A 46 30.85 37.61 -13.42
CA LEU A 46 29.92 38.57 -12.85
C LEU A 46 30.46 39.98 -13.09
N GLY A 47 29.72 40.79 -13.84
CA GLY A 47 30.01 42.21 -13.99
C GLY A 47 29.95 42.92 -12.64
N GLN A 48 30.77 43.95 -12.46
CA GLN A 48 30.94 44.63 -11.16
C GLN A 48 29.61 45.16 -10.58
N GLU A 49 28.73 45.67 -11.45
CA GLU A 49 27.41 46.21 -11.09
C GLU A 49 26.44 45.14 -10.55
N VAL A 50 26.60 43.88 -10.94
CA VAL A 50 25.84 42.74 -10.41
C VAL A 50 26.57 42.09 -9.25
N GLY A 51 27.87 41.85 -9.40
CA GLY A 51 28.68 41.11 -8.43
C GLY A 51 28.76 41.78 -7.05
N LYS A 52 28.88 43.12 -6.99
CA LYS A 52 29.00 43.83 -5.71
C LYS A 52 27.72 43.71 -4.85
N PRO A 53 26.51 43.98 -5.36
CA PRO A 53 25.28 43.67 -4.63
C PRO A 53 25.16 42.19 -4.24
N LEU A 54 25.60 41.26 -5.10
CA LEU A 54 25.51 39.84 -4.76
C LEU A 54 26.47 39.43 -3.62
N GLN A 55 27.67 40.00 -3.55
CA GLN A 55 28.58 39.79 -2.41
C GLN A 55 27.97 40.32 -1.10
N GLN A 56 27.26 41.46 -1.15
CA GLN A 56 26.55 42.00 0.00
C GLN A 56 25.39 41.10 0.44
N ALA A 57 24.66 40.54 -0.53
CA ALA A 57 23.60 39.56 -0.24
C ALA A 57 24.16 38.28 0.39
N GLN A 58 25.29 37.74 -0.09
CA GLN A 58 25.94 36.58 0.51
C GLN A 58 26.34 36.86 1.95
N ALA A 59 27.01 37.99 2.22
CA ALA A 59 27.39 38.37 3.58
C ALA A 59 26.17 38.53 4.51
N ALA A 60 25.05 39.05 3.99
CA ALA A 60 23.81 39.13 4.73
C ALA A 60 23.19 37.75 5.02
N LEU A 61 23.29 36.79 4.09
CA LEU A 61 22.85 35.41 4.32
C LEU A 61 23.71 34.69 5.36
N ASP A 62 25.03 34.84 5.28
CA ASP A 62 25.97 34.28 6.26
C ASP A 62 25.73 34.85 7.67
N ALA A 63 25.26 36.09 7.75
CA ALA A 63 24.86 36.77 8.99
C ALA A 63 23.40 36.49 9.41
N HIS A 64 22.69 35.55 8.77
CA HIS A 64 21.28 35.23 9.05
C HIS A 64 20.32 36.43 8.91
N HIS A 65 20.59 37.35 7.98
CA HIS A 65 19.75 38.50 7.63
C HIS A 65 19.13 38.36 6.23
N PRO A 66 18.20 37.40 6.01
CA PRO A 66 17.73 37.05 4.67
C PRO A 66 16.87 38.14 4.01
N ALA A 67 16.14 38.96 4.80
CA ALA A 67 15.42 40.12 4.26
C ALA A 67 16.37 41.18 3.66
N GLN A 68 17.51 41.42 4.33
CA GLN A 68 18.52 42.34 3.82
C GLN A 68 19.20 41.78 2.56
N ALA A 69 19.44 40.47 2.51
CA ALA A 69 19.96 39.80 1.32
C ALA A 69 19.01 39.97 0.12
N LEU A 70 17.69 39.84 0.32
CA LEU A 70 16.69 40.05 -0.74
C LEU A 70 16.72 41.47 -1.32
N GLU A 71 16.94 42.50 -0.49
CA GLU A 71 17.09 43.87 -0.98
C GLU A 71 18.35 44.05 -1.84
N PHE A 72 19.48 43.45 -1.46
CA PHE A 72 20.69 43.46 -2.28
C PHE A 72 20.51 42.69 -3.59
N ILE A 73 19.83 41.55 -3.56
CA ILE A 73 19.49 40.76 -4.76
C ILE A 73 18.59 41.57 -5.71
N LYS A 74 17.62 42.31 -5.18
CA LYS A 74 16.75 43.19 -5.97
C LYS A 74 17.53 44.29 -6.68
N ARG A 75 18.57 44.85 -6.04
CA ARG A 75 19.48 45.82 -6.67
C ARG A 75 20.29 45.17 -7.80
N ALA A 76 20.82 43.97 -7.56
CA ALA A 76 21.51 43.20 -8.60
C ALA A 76 20.60 42.96 -9.81
N ASP A 77 19.33 42.61 -9.57
CA ASP A 77 18.35 42.34 -10.61
C ASP A 77 17.83 43.59 -11.34
N ALA A 78 18.04 44.79 -10.79
CA ALA A 78 17.65 46.03 -11.43
C ALA A 78 18.63 46.47 -12.55
N VAL A 79 19.79 45.83 -12.68
CA VAL A 79 20.78 46.14 -13.72
C VAL A 79 20.20 45.84 -15.12
N PRO A 80 20.15 46.80 -16.08
CA PRO A 80 19.51 46.56 -17.37
C PRO A 80 20.26 45.61 -18.31
N THR A 81 21.59 45.58 -18.24
CA THR A 81 22.47 44.87 -19.18
C THR A 81 23.00 43.53 -18.63
N LYS A 82 22.17 42.80 -17.88
CA LYS A 82 22.56 41.51 -17.28
C LYS A 82 22.73 40.42 -18.33
N THR A 83 23.75 39.60 -18.16
CA THR A 83 23.93 38.36 -18.92
C THR A 83 23.00 37.26 -18.43
N ALA A 84 22.86 36.20 -19.24
CA ALA A 84 22.14 34.99 -18.84
C ALA A 84 22.76 34.29 -17.62
N TYR A 85 24.09 34.36 -17.48
CA TYR A 85 24.82 33.83 -16.33
C TYR A 85 24.52 34.64 -15.06
N GLU A 86 24.60 35.97 -15.12
CA GLU A 86 24.27 36.83 -13.98
C GLU A 86 22.83 36.65 -13.52
N SER A 87 21.90 36.53 -14.47
CA SER A 87 20.47 36.27 -14.18
C SER A 87 20.28 34.92 -13.49
N TYR A 88 21.06 33.91 -13.88
CA TYR A 88 21.08 32.60 -13.24
C TYR A 88 21.62 32.66 -11.80
N VAL A 89 22.74 33.34 -11.56
CA VAL A 89 23.31 33.52 -10.22
C VAL A 89 22.39 34.32 -9.30
N ILE A 90 21.75 35.38 -9.83
CA ILE A 90 20.72 36.15 -9.11
C ILE A 90 19.57 35.23 -8.69
N ALA A 91 19.09 34.35 -9.58
CA ALA A 91 18.03 33.41 -9.25
C ALA A 91 18.45 32.41 -8.17
N GLN A 92 19.69 31.89 -8.20
CA GLN A 92 20.20 30.97 -7.17
C GLN A 92 20.17 31.62 -5.79
N MET A 93 20.75 32.82 -5.67
CA MET A 93 20.82 33.48 -4.38
C MET A 93 19.45 33.98 -3.92
N ARG A 94 18.56 34.36 -4.86
CA ARG A 94 17.15 34.64 -4.55
C ARG A 94 16.45 33.43 -3.95
N ALA A 95 16.63 32.24 -4.52
CA ALA A 95 16.03 31.02 -3.99
C ALA A 95 16.51 30.74 -2.56
N ALA A 96 17.82 30.86 -2.30
CA ALA A 96 18.39 30.68 -0.96
C ALA A 96 17.89 31.72 0.04
N ALA A 97 17.96 33.01 -0.30
CA ALA A 97 17.54 34.10 0.58
C ALA A 97 16.04 34.08 0.87
N ALA A 98 15.21 33.85 -0.14
CA ALA A 98 13.77 33.76 0.04
C ALA A 98 13.37 32.54 0.88
N SER A 99 14.05 31.39 0.69
CA SER A 99 13.81 30.20 1.52
C SER A 99 14.17 30.44 2.99
N GLN A 100 15.30 31.09 3.28
CA GLN A 100 15.68 31.46 4.65
C GLN A 100 14.78 32.53 5.26
N ALA A 101 14.27 33.47 4.45
CA ALA A 101 13.34 34.50 4.88
C ALA A 101 11.92 33.96 5.16
N GLY A 102 11.61 32.72 4.76
CA GLY A 102 10.24 32.23 4.72
C GLY A 102 9.37 32.89 3.65
N ASP A 103 9.97 33.62 2.69
CA ASP A 103 9.27 34.21 1.54
C ASP A 103 9.05 33.15 0.46
N VAL A 104 8.06 32.30 0.70
CA VAL A 104 7.74 31.17 -0.17
C VAL A 104 7.41 31.59 -1.60
N PRO A 105 6.56 32.60 -1.87
CA PRO A 105 6.27 33.02 -3.24
C PRO A 105 7.51 33.44 -4.04
N THR A 106 8.43 34.17 -3.42
CA THR A 106 9.69 34.57 -4.08
C THR A 106 10.61 33.39 -4.31
N ALA A 107 10.71 32.46 -3.34
CA ALA A 107 11.51 31.26 -3.47
C ALA A 107 11.02 30.35 -4.61
N LEU A 108 9.70 30.10 -4.69
CA LEU A 108 9.11 29.24 -5.74
C LEU A 108 9.36 29.82 -7.14
N LYS A 109 9.18 31.13 -7.33
CA LYS A 109 9.51 31.79 -8.61
C LYS A 109 10.98 31.68 -8.97
N ALA A 110 11.87 31.79 -7.99
CA ALA A 110 13.31 31.61 -8.21
C ALA A 110 13.65 30.16 -8.61
N TYR A 111 13.03 29.18 -7.96
CA TYR A 111 13.17 27.77 -8.36
C TYR A 111 12.67 27.52 -9.78
N ASP A 112 11.53 28.08 -10.20
CA ASP A 112 11.02 27.91 -11.57
C ASP A 112 12.04 28.38 -12.62
N VAL A 113 12.70 29.51 -12.37
CA VAL A 113 13.77 30.04 -13.25
C VAL A 113 14.96 29.08 -13.28
N LEU A 114 15.43 28.60 -12.14
CA LEU A 114 16.59 27.72 -12.05
C LEU A 114 16.34 26.37 -12.71
N ILE A 115 15.15 25.80 -12.48
CA ILE A 115 14.77 24.47 -12.91
C ILE A 115 14.61 24.39 -14.43
N THR A 116 14.14 25.48 -15.05
CA THR A 116 13.97 25.60 -16.52
C THR A 116 15.25 26.02 -17.24
N ASN A 117 16.26 26.49 -16.51
CA ASN A 117 17.53 26.92 -17.09
C ASN A 117 18.39 25.71 -17.55
N GLU A 118 18.91 25.78 -18.76
CA GLU A 118 19.77 24.74 -19.36
C GLU A 118 21.11 24.58 -18.62
N ARG A 119 21.57 25.62 -17.92
CA ARG A 119 22.79 25.60 -17.09
C ARG A 119 22.63 24.76 -15.82
N THR A 120 21.39 24.48 -15.39
CA THR A 120 21.15 23.64 -14.22
C THR A 120 21.32 22.17 -14.59
N ALA A 121 22.37 21.56 -14.04
CA ALA A 121 22.63 20.14 -14.21
C ALA A 121 21.42 19.28 -13.75
N PRO A 122 21.15 18.13 -14.39
CA PRO A 122 19.98 17.31 -14.08
C PRO A 122 19.86 16.92 -12.59
N ALA A 123 20.96 16.52 -11.96
CA ALA A 123 20.97 16.16 -10.53
C ALA A 123 20.56 17.35 -9.64
N THR A 124 21.08 18.55 -9.93
CA THR A 124 20.72 19.78 -9.22
C THR A 124 19.25 20.16 -9.47
N ARG A 125 18.76 19.99 -10.70
CA ARG A 125 17.34 20.20 -11.04
C ARG A 125 16.43 19.30 -10.21
N HIS A 126 16.79 18.03 -10.05
CA HIS A 126 16.02 17.09 -9.24
C HIS A 126 16.01 17.50 -7.75
N GLN A 127 17.15 17.92 -7.20
CA GLN A 127 17.21 18.46 -5.83
C GLN A 127 16.35 19.71 -5.66
N MET A 128 16.38 20.63 -6.64
CA MET A 128 15.56 21.84 -6.64
C MET A 128 14.06 21.52 -6.71
N LEU A 129 13.65 20.52 -7.51
CA LEU A 129 12.26 20.08 -7.56
C LEU A 129 11.78 19.51 -6.21
N MET A 130 12.63 18.73 -5.51
CA MET A 130 12.29 18.24 -4.17
C MET A 130 12.14 19.40 -3.18
N ALA A 131 13.08 20.35 -3.18
CA ALA A 131 13.02 21.53 -2.32
C ALA A 131 11.78 22.39 -2.61
N GLN A 132 11.48 22.62 -3.89
CA GLN A 132 10.28 23.34 -4.33
C GLN A 132 9.00 22.65 -3.84
N ALA A 133 8.92 21.32 -3.97
CA ALA A 133 7.78 20.55 -3.50
C ALA A 133 7.59 20.64 -1.98
N SER A 134 8.67 20.44 -1.21
CA SER A 134 8.63 20.52 0.25
C SER A 134 8.30 21.92 0.76
N LEU A 135 8.87 22.97 0.14
CA LEU A 135 8.61 24.36 0.52
C LEU A 135 7.15 24.75 0.24
N ALA A 136 6.64 24.42 -0.95
CA ALA A 136 5.23 24.66 -1.30
C ALA A 136 4.28 23.89 -0.38
N TYR A 137 4.61 22.64 -0.03
CA TYR A 137 3.80 21.83 0.89
C TYR A 137 3.73 22.46 2.29
N GLY A 138 4.87 22.89 2.84
CA GLY A 138 4.91 23.56 4.14
C GLY A 138 4.15 24.89 4.16
N ALA A 139 4.04 25.55 3.01
CA ALA A 139 3.25 26.77 2.83
C ALA A 139 1.76 26.53 2.54
N HIS A 140 1.31 25.26 2.58
CA HIS A 140 -0.04 24.84 2.21
C HIS A 140 -0.43 25.12 0.75
N ASP A 141 0.52 25.43 -0.13
CA ASP A 141 0.32 25.50 -1.58
C ASP A 141 0.45 24.10 -2.19
N TYR A 142 -0.54 23.26 -1.89
CA TYR A 142 -0.60 21.87 -2.37
C TYR A 142 -0.62 21.74 -3.90
N PRO A 143 -1.27 22.62 -4.68
CA PRO A 143 -1.17 22.60 -6.14
C PRO A 143 0.28 22.74 -6.65
N SER A 144 1.04 23.71 -6.13
CA SER A 144 2.44 23.89 -6.54
C SER A 144 3.32 22.73 -6.08
N ALA A 145 3.10 22.24 -4.87
CA ALA A 145 3.81 21.08 -4.34
C ALA A 145 3.58 19.83 -5.19
N ALA A 146 2.33 19.56 -5.57
CA ALA A 146 1.96 18.44 -6.43
C ALA A 146 2.60 18.54 -7.82
N ARG A 147 2.65 19.73 -8.43
CA ARG A 147 3.32 19.95 -9.72
C ARG A 147 4.81 19.64 -9.64
N ALA A 148 5.51 20.15 -8.63
CA ALA A 148 6.94 19.92 -8.44
C ALA A 148 7.25 18.44 -8.19
N ALA A 149 6.51 17.78 -7.30
CA ALA A 149 6.68 16.36 -7.01
C ALA A 149 6.36 15.46 -8.22
N SER A 150 5.29 15.74 -8.95
CA SER A 150 4.95 15.01 -10.18
C SER A 150 6.02 15.15 -11.26
N ARG A 151 6.61 16.34 -11.38
CA ARG A 151 7.69 16.59 -12.33
C ARG A 151 8.96 15.87 -11.91
N TYR A 152 9.32 15.88 -10.63
CA TYR A 152 10.42 15.08 -10.10
C TYR A 152 10.24 13.60 -10.45
N LEU A 153 9.09 13.01 -10.14
CA LEU A 153 8.87 11.56 -10.33
C LEU A 153 8.96 11.13 -11.81
N ARG A 154 8.61 12.03 -12.72
CA ARG A 154 8.73 11.81 -14.18
C ARG A 154 10.15 11.97 -14.70
N GLU A 155 10.95 12.89 -14.15
CA GLU A 155 12.31 13.19 -14.62
C GLU A 155 13.38 12.33 -13.93
N ALA A 156 13.28 12.17 -12.61
CA ALA A 156 14.24 11.47 -11.77
C ALA A 156 13.88 10.00 -11.50
N GLY A 157 12.60 9.65 -11.65
CA GLY A 157 12.07 8.32 -11.34
C GLY A 157 11.51 8.18 -9.91
N PRO A 158 11.21 6.94 -9.48
CA PRO A 158 10.55 6.67 -8.19
C PRO A 158 11.36 7.16 -6.99
N ASN A 159 10.69 7.87 -6.08
CA ASN A 159 11.25 8.29 -4.79
C ASN A 159 10.13 8.26 -3.72
N PRO A 160 10.29 7.47 -2.63
CA PRO A 160 9.23 7.29 -1.63
C PRO A 160 8.74 8.59 -0.96
N ALA A 161 9.64 9.55 -0.74
CA ALA A 161 9.27 10.83 -0.11
C ALA A 161 8.42 11.68 -1.07
N MET A 162 8.81 11.77 -2.35
CA MET A 162 8.05 12.52 -3.35
C MET A 162 6.71 11.87 -3.70
N GLN A 163 6.65 10.53 -3.74
CA GLN A 163 5.38 9.80 -3.91
C GLN A 163 4.42 10.07 -2.75
N THR A 164 4.91 9.98 -1.51
CA THR A 164 4.11 10.24 -0.31
C THR A 164 3.61 11.69 -0.28
N LEU A 165 4.49 12.66 -0.54
CA LEU A 165 4.13 14.07 -0.59
C LEU A 165 3.06 14.33 -1.66
N LEU A 166 3.21 13.74 -2.86
CA LEU A 166 2.25 13.90 -3.93
C LEU A 166 0.86 13.37 -3.56
N LEU A 167 0.79 12.17 -2.96
CA LEU A 167 -0.47 11.61 -2.46
C LEU A 167 -1.11 12.49 -1.39
N GLN A 168 -0.32 13.01 -0.44
CA GLN A 168 -0.78 13.92 0.58
C GLN A 168 -1.32 15.23 -0.02
N CYS A 169 -0.66 15.80 -1.03
CA CYS A 169 -1.15 16.98 -1.73
C CYS A 169 -2.54 16.74 -2.32
N TYR A 170 -2.74 15.64 -3.03
CA TYR A 170 -4.07 15.33 -3.60
C TYR A 170 -5.12 15.07 -2.53
N TYR A 171 -4.75 14.40 -1.43
CA TYR A 171 -5.63 14.14 -0.30
C TYR A 171 -6.11 15.44 0.36
N LEU A 172 -5.19 16.36 0.63
CA LEU A 172 -5.48 17.66 1.27
C LEU A 172 -6.29 18.58 0.36
N GLN A 173 -6.12 18.46 -0.95
CA GLN A 173 -6.94 19.13 -1.96
C GLN A 173 -8.32 18.47 -2.17
N GLN A 174 -8.56 17.31 -1.55
CA GLN A 174 -9.74 16.46 -1.78
C GLN A 174 -9.92 16.07 -3.26
N ASP A 175 -8.83 16.04 -4.03
CA ASP A 175 -8.83 15.54 -5.40
C ASP A 175 -8.66 14.02 -5.38
N TRP A 176 -9.78 13.34 -5.10
CA TRP A 176 -9.82 11.88 -4.96
C TRP A 176 -9.47 11.16 -6.27
N LYS A 177 -9.80 11.76 -7.43
CA LYS A 177 -9.44 11.19 -8.74
C LYS A 177 -7.94 11.28 -8.97
N GLY A 178 -7.33 12.45 -8.75
CA GLY A 178 -5.88 12.61 -8.84
C GLY A 178 -5.12 11.69 -7.87
N LEU A 179 -5.64 11.56 -6.64
CA LEU A 179 -5.06 10.67 -5.63
C LEU A 179 -5.04 9.21 -6.09
N THR A 180 -6.17 8.69 -6.57
CA THR A 180 -6.27 7.28 -6.99
C THR A 180 -5.42 6.96 -8.21
N GLU A 181 -5.31 7.87 -9.19
CA GLU A 181 -4.43 7.69 -10.35
C GLU A 181 -2.95 7.64 -9.96
N VAL A 182 -2.48 8.57 -9.12
CA VAL A 182 -1.11 8.55 -8.62
C VAL A 182 -0.85 7.36 -7.71
N GLY A 183 -1.84 6.98 -6.90
CA GLY A 183 -1.74 5.84 -6.00
C GLY A 183 -1.55 4.51 -6.73
N LYS A 184 -2.29 4.28 -7.82
CA LYS A 184 -2.09 3.09 -8.68
C LYS A 184 -0.66 2.98 -9.18
N ALA A 185 -0.10 4.08 -9.70
CA ALA A 185 1.29 4.12 -10.18
C ALA A 185 2.30 3.89 -9.04
N THR A 186 2.04 4.45 -7.86
CA THR A 186 2.89 4.27 -6.66
C THR A 186 2.88 2.81 -6.20
N LEU A 187 1.70 2.19 -6.07
CA LEU A 187 1.57 0.78 -5.70
C LEU A 187 2.23 -0.16 -6.71
N ALA A 188 2.11 0.12 -8.01
CA ALA A 188 2.78 -0.66 -9.04
C ALA A 188 4.31 -0.55 -8.97
N ALA A 189 4.83 0.65 -8.63
CA ALA A 189 6.26 0.86 -8.42
C ALA A 189 6.77 0.11 -7.19
N ASP A 190 6.04 0.18 -6.07
CA ASP A 190 6.37 -0.57 -4.84
C ASP A 190 6.39 -2.08 -5.11
N GLN A 191 5.37 -2.60 -5.82
CA GLN A 191 5.31 -4.01 -6.18
C GLN A 191 6.51 -4.43 -7.04
N LYS A 192 6.87 -3.63 -8.07
CA LYS A 192 8.06 -3.89 -8.91
C LYS A 192 9.35 -3.86 -8.11
N ALA A 193 9.45 -2.97 -7.14
CA ALA A 193 10.58 -2.85 -6.23
C ALA A 193 10.55 -3.86 -5.07
N LYS A 194 9.51 -4.70 -4.97
CA LYS A 194 9.26 -5.62 -3.85
C LYS A 194 9.23 -4.92 -2.50
N LEU A 195 8.75 -3.67 -2.48
CA LEU A 195 8.54 -2.88 -1.27
C LEU A 195 7.13 -3.13 -0.74
N ILE A 196 6.99 -3.06 0.58
CA ILE A 196 5.69 -3.07 1.25
C ILE A 196 5.12 -1.64 1.16
N PRO A 197 3.94 -1.41 0.55
CA PRO A 197 3.34 -0.08 0.48
C PRO A 197 3.10 0.49 1.87
N ALA A 198 3.34 1.78 2.08
CA ALA A 198 3.20 2.40 3.38
C ALA A 198 1.74 2.41 3.86
N GLU A 199 1.51 2.16 5.16
CA GLU A 199 0.16 2.06 5.75
C GLU A 199 -0.68 3.32 5.49
N ASN A 200 -0.07 4.50 5.66
CA ASN A 200 -0.73 5.79 5.42
C ASN A 200 -1.15 6.01 3.96
N GLN A 201 -0.36 5.54 3.00
CA GLN A 201 -0.69 5.63 1.57
C GLN A 201 -1.91 4.77 1.24
N LEU A 202 -1.95 3.54 1.77
CA LEU A 202 -3.10 2.66 1.61
C LEU A 202 -4.35 3.24 2.29
N GLN A 203 -4.24 3.84 3.48
CA GLN A 203 -5.36 4.52 4.14
C GLN A 203 -5.90 5.67 3.29
N MET A 204 -5.03 6.54 2.76
CA MET A 204 -5.45 7.64 1.88
C MET A 204 -6.18 7.13 0.63
N LEU A 205 -5.69 6.04 0.04
CA LEU A 205 -6.34 5.41 -1.12
C LEU A 205 -7.70 4.82 -0.77
N ALA A 206 -7.82 4.14 0.37
CA ALA A 206 -9.10 3.61 0.84
C ALA A 206 -10.13 4.74 1.02
N THR A 207 -9.73 5.86 1.63
CA THR A 207 -10.59 7.04 1.75
C THR A 207 -10.97 7.64 0.40
N ALA A 208 -10.02 7.74 -0.54
CA ALA A 208 -10.30 8.29 -1.86
C ALA A 208 -11.30 7.42 -2.64
N TYR A 209 -11.13 6.09 -2.63
CA TYR A 209 -12.09 5.17 -3.25
C TYR A 209 -13.47 5.21 -2.58
N ASP A 210 -13.51 5.34 -1.26
CA ASP A 210 -14.78 5.53 -0.53
C ASP A 210 -15.51 6.80 -0.97
N LYS A 211 -14.79 7.92 -1.09
CA LYS A 211 -15.35 9.21 -1.57
C LYS A 211 -15.77 9.18 -3.04
N LEU A 212 -15.16 8.31 -3.84
CA LEU A 212 -15.55 8.08 -5.22
C LEU A 212 -16.66 7.02 -5.37
N HIS A 213 -17.13 6.45 -4.26
CA HIS A 213 -18.08 5.32 -4.24
C HIS A 213 -17.61 4.10 -5.05
N ASP A 214 -16.29 3.91 -5.15
CA ASP A 214 -15.66 2.80 -5.85
C ASP A 214 -15.37 1.66 -4.87
N ILE A 215 -16.41 0.87 -4.60
CA ILE A 215 -16.37 -0.21 -3.62
C ILE A 215 -15.35 -1.28 -4.01
N THR A 216 -15.26 -1.64 -5.29
CA THR A 216 -14.34 -2.69 -5.77
C THR A 216 -12.89 -2.34 -5.45
N ASN A 217 -12.44 -1.14 -5.81
CA ASN A 217 -11.07 -0.74 -5.53
C ASN A 217 -10.84 -0.47 -4.05
N LYS A 218 -11.82 0.07 -3.32
CA LYS A 218 -11.76 0.24 -1.86
C LYS A 218 -11.50 -1.11 -1.16
N THR A 219 -12.28 -2.14 -1.50
CA THR A 219 -12.11 -3.50 -1.01
C THR A 219 -10.70 -4.02 -1.32
N GLY A 220 -10.23 -3.84 -2.56
CA GLY A 220 -8.88 -4.23 -2.97
C GLY A 220 -7.74 -3.54 -2.20
N ILE A 221 -7.95 -2.31 -1.70
CA ILE A 221 -7.02 -1.61 -0.80
C ILE A 221 -7.10 -2.15 0.63
N TYR A 222 -8.30 -2.41 1.14
CA TYR A 222 -8.45 -3.01 2.47
C TYR A 222 -7.87 -4.44 2.55
N VAL A 223 -7.95 -5.22 1.47
CA VAL A 223 -7.22 -6.50 1.36
C VAL A 223 -5.72 -6.29 1.56
N LYS A 224 -5.12 -5.26 0.93
CA LYS A 224 -3.69 -4.93 1.10
C LYS A 224 -3.38 -4.45 2.51
N LEU A 225 -4.24 -3.61 3.10
CA LEU A 225 -4.10 -3.17 4.49
C LEU A 225 -4.11 -4.36 5.45
N VAL A 226 -5.06 -5.29 5.29
CA VAL A 226 -5.12 -6.51 6.08
C VAL A 226 -3.88 -7.39 5.87
N LYS A 227 -3.44 -7.56 4.61
CA LYS A 227 -2.26 -8.37 4.24
C LYS A 227 -0.96 -7.86 4.87
N TYR A 228 -0.72 -6.55 4.81
CA TYR A 228 0.54 -5.96 5.26
C TYR A 228 0.48 -5.42 6.70
N TYR A 229 -0.70 -5.09 7.19
CA TYR A 229 -0.94 -4.39 8.46
C TYR A 229 -2.18 -4.96 9.17
N ALA A 230 -2.15 -6.22 9.60
CA ALA A 230 -3.32 -6.95 10.15
C ALA A 230 -3.93 -6.38 11.45
N ARG A 231 -4.52 -5.17 11.40
CA ARG A 231 -5.19 -4.50 12.52
C ARG A 231 -6.69 -4.80 12.53
N PRO A 232 -7.32 -4.90 13.71
CA PRO A 232 -8.76 -5.17 13.82
C PRO A 232 -9.64 -4.21 13.01
N GLN A 233 -9.31 -2.92 12.94
CA GLN A 233 -10.13 -1.95 12.21
C GLN A 233 -10.18 -2.21 10.69
N TYR A 234 -9.11 -2.74 10.08
CA TYR A 234 -9.11 -3.01 8.64
C TYR A 234 -9.89 -4.26 8.32
N TRP A 235 -9.82 -5.27 9.20
CA TRP A 235 -10.71 -6.42 9.12
C TRP A 235 -12.17 -5.99 9.20
N GLN A 236 -12.51 -5.10 10.12
CA GLN A 236 -13.88 -4.61 10.28
C GLN A 236 -14.39 -3.91 9.02
N MET A 237 -13.61 -2.98 8.46
CA MET A 237 -13.98 -2.26 7.24
C MET A 237 -14.10 -3.21 6.03
N LEU A 238 -13.11 -4.08 5.85
CA LEU A 238 -13.11 -5.03 4.74
C LEU A 238 -14.31 -5.98 4.79
N ILE A 239 -14.57 -6.54 5.96
CA ILE A 239 -15.69 -7.46 6.17
C ILE A 239 -17.01 -6.72 5.96
N HIS A 240 -17.15 -5.48 6.43
CA HIS A 240 -18.34 -4.70 6.20
C HIS A 240 -18.63 -4.55 4.71
N ASP A 241 -17.64 -4.13 3.92
CA ASP A 241 -17.78 -3.98 2.47
C ASP A 241 -18.16 -5.32 1.81
N LEU A 242 -17.50 -6.42 2.19
CA LEU A 242 -17.82 -7.77 1.69
C LEU A 242 -19.22 -8.24 2.07
N THR A 243 -19.74 -7.88 3.25
CA THR A 243 -21.11 -8.28 3.64
C THR A 243 -22.19 -7.59 2.80
N THR A 244 -21.86 -6.46 2.17
CA THR A 244 -22.79 -5.73 1.29
C THR A 244 -22.67 -6.15 -0.18
N ASP A 245 -21.70 -7.01 -0.51
CA ASP A 245 -21.49 -7.50 -1.86
C ASP A 245 -22.53 -8.55 -2.24
N SER A 246 -23.48 -8.16 -3.10
CA SER A 246 -24.56 -9.01 -3.58
C SER A 246 -24.11 -10.10 -4.57
N THR A 247 -22.85 -10.07 -5.01
CA THR A 247 -22.28 -11.09 -5.89
C THR A 247 -21.86 -12.36 -5.15
N LEU A 248 -21.76 -12.31 -3.81
CA LEU A 248 -21.39 -13.46 -3.00
C LEU A 248 -22.48 -14.53 -3.02
N THR A 249 -22.12 -15.73 -3.44
CA THR A 249 -23.01 -16.90 -3.35
C THR A 249 -23.30 -17.26 -1.88
N PRO A 250 -24.39 -18.00 -1.56
CA PRO A 250 -24.68 -18.41 -0.18
C PRO A 250 -23.52 -19.15 0.52
N ARG A 251 -22.74 -19.94 -0.23
CA ARG A 251 -21.54 -20.63 0.29
C ARG A 251 -20.40 -19.65 0.58
N MET A 252 -20.24 -18.60 -0.22
CA MET A 252 -19.26 -17.53 0.04
C MET A 252 -19.66 -16.70 1.27
N VAL A 253 -20.94 -16.36 1.41
CA VAL A 253 -21.48 -15.68 2.59
C VAL A 253 -21.21 -16.50 3.86
N PHE A 254 -21.43 -17.81 3.84
CA PHE A 254 -21.09 -18.67 4.98
C PHE A 254 -19.59 -18.64 5.31
N ASN A 255 -18.71 -18.68 4.30
CA ASN A 255 -17.26 -18.56 4.52
C ASN A 255 -16.86 -17.19 5.08
N LEU A 256 -17.52 -16.12 4.64
CA LEU A 256 -17.33 -14.79 5.20
C LEU A 256 -17.77 -14.73 6.68
N GLN A 257 -18.90 -15.36 7.04
CA GLN A 257 -19.34 -15.46 8.43
C GLN A 257 -18.32 -16.20 9.31
N ARG A 258 -17.74 -17.29 8.79
CA ARG A 258 -16.64 -18.00 9.48
C ARG A 258 -15.41 -17.12 9.65
N LEU A 259 -15.06 -16.31 8.66
CA LEU A 259 -13.94 -15.37 8.74
C LEU A 259 -14.22 -14.26 9.79
N ARG A 260 -15.47 -13.78 9.87
CA ARG A 260 -15.93 -12.86 10.93
C ARG A 260 -15.76 -13.47 12.32
N LEU A 261 -16.11 -14.75 12.48
CA LEU A 261 -15.91 -15.46 13.74
C LEU A 261 -14.41 -15.59 14.07
N ALA A 262 -13.58 -15.97 13.09
CA ALA A 262 -12.14 -16.12 13.26
C ALA A 262 -11.41 -14.80 13.58
N THR A 263 -11.96 -13.66 13.16
CA THR A 263 -11.44 -12.31 13.45
C THR A 263 -12.07 -11.67 14.70
N GLY A 264 -13.01 -12.35 15.37
CA GLY A 264 -13.70 -11.86 16.56
C GLY A 264 -14.80 -10.83 16.29
N LEU A 265 -15.19 -10.64 15.03
CA LEU A 265 -16.21 -9.67 14.58
C LEU A 265 -17.63 -10.25 14.54
N LEU A 266 -17.80 -11.54 14.84
CA LEU A 266 -19.10 -12.18 15.01
C LEU A 266 -19.37 -12.40 16.48
N THR A 267 -20.27 -11.60 17.05
CA THR A 267 -20.57 -11.57 18.49
C THR A 267 -22.05 -11.78 18.81
N ASN A 268 -22.95 -11.67 17.83
CA ASN A 268 -24.38 -11.77 18.07
C ASN A 268 -24.82 -13.26 18.12
N PRO A 269 -25.52 -13.72 19.18
CA PRO A 269 -26.05 -15.08 19.28
C PRO A 269 -26.91 -15.52 18.09
N ALA A 270 -27.70 -14.61 17.49
CA ALA A 270 -28.57 -14.94 16.36
C ALA A 270 -27.76 -15.31 15.10
N GLU A 271 -26.56 -14.73 14.93
CA GLU A 271 -25.68 -15.04 13.79
C GLU A 271 -25.09 -16.45 13.89
N PHE A 272 -24.90 -16.99 15.09
CA PHE A 272 -24.48 -18.39 15.26
C PHE A 272 -25.57 -19.37 14.83
N GLN A 273 -26.83 -19.07 15.12
CA GLN A 273 -27.94 -19.91 14.68
C GLN A 273 -28.05 -19.92 13.16
N ASP A 274 -28.06 -18.75 12.51
CA ASP A 274 -28.07 -18.66 11.03
C ASP A 274 -26.88 -19.39 10.40
N MET A 275 -25.68 -19.23 10.96
CA MET A 275 -24.48 -19.93 10.48
C MET A 275 -24.63 -21.46 10.60
N ALA A 276 -25.13 -21.96 11.73
CA ALA A 276 -25.32 -23.38 11.95
C ALA A 276 -26.41 -23.96 11.03
N GLU A 277 -27.53 -23.26 10.84
CA GLU A 277 -28.59 -23.67 9.91
C GLU A 277 -28.07 -23.78 8.47
N ARG A 278 -27.27 -22.80 8.01
CA ARG A 278 -26.62 -22.86 6.69
C ARG A 278 -25.69 -24.05 6.57
N ALA A 279 -24.86 -24.32 7.58
CA ALA A 279 -23.98 -25.49 7.60
C ALA A 279 -24.75 -26.81 7.51
N VAL A 280 -25.88 -26.93 8.21
CA VAL A 280 -26.77 -28.10 8.10
C VAL A 280 -27.35 -28.22 6.69
N GLN A 281 -27.85 -27.13 6.10
CA GLN A 281 -28.39 -27.11 4.73
C GLN A 281 -27.34 -27.49 3.66
N MET A 282 -26.07 -27.17 3.90
CA MET A 282 -24.95 -27.58 3.05
C MET A 282 -24.52 -29.04 3.23
N GLY A 283 -25.16 -29.80 4.13
CA GLY A 283 -24.81 -31.19 4.43
C GLY A 283 -23.59 -31.34 5.35
N LEU A 284 -23.26 -30.31 6.14
CA LEU A 284 -22.11 -30.28 7.05
C LEU A 284 -22.55 -30.06 8.53
N PRO A 285 -23.47 -30.87 9.09
CA PRO A 285 -23.98 -30.67 10.44
C PRO A 285 -22.92 -30.81 11.54
N GLN A 286 -21.84 -31.58 11.31
CA GLN A 286 -20.73 -31.62 12.28
C GLN A 286 -20.00 -30.28 12.34
N LEU A 287 -19.83 -29.60 11.21
CA LEU A 287 -19.28 -28.24 11.19
C LEU A 287 -20.21 -27.26 11.92
N ALA A 288 -21.53 -27.37 11.70
CA ALA A 288 -22.52 -26.59 12.41
C ALA A 288 -22.39 -26.75 13.94
N LEU A 289 -22.24 -27.99 14.42
CA LEU A 289 -22.04 -28.28 15.83
C LEU A 289 -20.74 -27.65 16.36
N ASN A 290 -19.62 -27.81 15.64
CA ASN A 290 -18.33 -27.24 16.03
C ASN A 290 -18.40 -25.69 16.15
N LEU A 291 -19.12 -25.03 15.24
CA LEU A 291 -19.29 -23.57 15.25
C LEU A 291 -20.18 -23.08 16.41
N LEU A 292 -21.23 -23.83 16.75
CA LEU A 292 -22.02 -23.56 17.95
C LEU A 292 -21.14 -23.75 19.21
N ASP A 293 -20.37 -24.83 19.27
CA ASP A 293 -19.47 -25.11 20.40
C ASP A 293 -18.46 -23.99 20.62
N GLU A 294 -17.90 -23.42 19.55
CA GLU A 294 -17.05 -22.24 19.63
C GLU A 294 -17.78 -21.04 20.25
N GLY A 295 -19.05 -20.81 19.89
CA GLY A 295 -19.88 -19.76 20.50
C GLY A 295 -20.12 -19.98 22.00
N TYR A 296 -20.34 -21.22 22.42
CA TYR A 296 -20.43 -21.59 23.84
C TYR A 296 -19.10 -21.38 24.57
N ASN A 297 -17.99 -21.82 23.97
CA ASN A 297 -16.63 -21.69 24.54
C ASN A 297 -16.23 -20.22 24.73
N ARG A 298 -16.70 -19.32 23.86
CA ARG A 298 -16.51 -17.87 23.96
C ARG A 298 -17.53 -17.17 24.86
N HIS A 299 -18.43 -17.90 25.51
CA HIS A 299 -19.54 -17.36 26.31
C HIS A 299 -20.51 -16.44 25.56
N LEU A 300 -20.54 -16.53 24.23
CA LEU A 300 -21.49 -15.81 23.37
C LEU A 300 -22.83 -16.55 23.29
N LEU A 301 -22.82 -17.86 23.52
CA LEU A 301 -24.00 -18.72 23.62
C LEU A 301 -24.09 -19.35 25.02
N GLY A 302 -25.27 -19.86 25.38
CA GLY A 302 -25.50 -20.57 26.64
C GLY A 302 -25.74 -19.68 27.84
N THR A 303 -25.90 -18.38 27.62
CA THR A 303 -26.16 -17.38 28.68
C THR A 303 -27.45 -16.60 28.40
N GLY A 304 -28.02 -16.02 29.46
CA GLY A 304 -29.22 -15.19 29.37
C GLY A 304 -30.52 -15.95 29.04
N PRO A 305 -31.60 -15.23 28.71
CA PRO A 305 -32.94 -15.80 28.53
C PRO A 305 -33.04 -16.86 27.42
N GLN A 306 -32.16 -16.80 26.41
CA GLN A 306 -32.20 -17.70 25.25
C GLN A 306 -31.34 -18.96 25.43
N ALA A 307 -30.64 -19.12 26.55
CA ALA A 307 -29.73 -20.25 26.79
C ALA A 307 -30.39 -21.62 26.60
N ALA A 308 -31.62 -21.79 27.10
CA ALA A 308 -32.37 -23.05 26.96
C ALA A 308 -32.78 -23.33 25.51
N ALA A 309 -33.16 -22.32 24.74
CA ALA A 309 -33.50 -22.46 23.33
C ALA A 309 -32.25 -22.81 22.50
N GLN A 310 -31.13 -22.13 22.76
CA GLN A 310 -29.83 -22.42 22.13
C GLN A 310 -29.37 -23.85 22.42
N ALA A 311 -29.54 -24.34 23.65
CA ALA A 311 -29.16 -25.71 24.02
C ALA A 311 -30.00 -26.76 23.28
N ARG A 312 -31.30 -26.53 23.12
CA ARG A 312 -32.18 -27.41 22.32
C ARG A 312 -31.80 -27.41 20.85
N PHE A 313 -31.51 -26.24 20.29
CA PHE A 313 -31.05 -26.13 18.90
C PHE A 313 -29.72 -26.86 18.69
N ARG A 314 -28.75 -26.68 19.58
CA ARG A 314 -27.48 -27.42 19.57
C ARG A 314 -27.70 -28.94 19.62
N ALA A 315 -28.60 -29.43 20.48
CA ALA A 315 -28.93 -30.85 20.56
C ALA A 315 -29.55 -31.39 19.26
N PHE A 316 -30.42 -30.62 18.60
CA PHE A 316 -30.96 -30.95 17.29
C PHE A 316 -29.85 -31.04 16.22
N VAL A 317 -28.92 -30.07 16.18
CA VAL A 317 -27.78 -30.10 15.25
C VAL A 317 -26.87 -31.30 15.52
N ALA A 318 -26.64 -31.64 16.80
CA ALA A 318 -25.87 -32.83 17.17
C ALA A 318 -26.53 -34.14 16.71
N GLN A 319 -27.86 -34.23 16.78
CA GLN A 319 -28.59 -35.37 16.21
C GLN A 319 -28.36 -35.47 14.69
N ARG A 320 -28.47 -34.36 13.96
CA ARG A 320 -28.18 -34.33 12.50
C ARG A 320 -26.75 -34.72 12.19
N ALA A 321 -25.78 -34.31 13.02
CA ALA A 321 -24.39 -34.70 12.87
C ALA A 321 -24.20 -36.22 13.01
N ASN A 322 -24.90 -36.83 13.98
CA ASN A 322 -24.87 -38.28 14.17
C ASN A 322 -25.53 -39.04 13.00
N GLU A 323 -26.65 -38.53 12.47
CA GLU A 323 -27.32 -39.12 11.29
C GLU A 323 -26.39 -39.13 10.06
N ILE A 324 -25.75 -38.00 9.75
CA ILE A 324 -24.78 -37.92 8.64
C ILE A 324 -23.56 -38.81 8.90
N ARG A 325 -23.03 -38.86 10.12
CA ARG A 325 -21.91 -39.75 10.47
C ARG A 325 -22.26 -41.22 10.23
N ALA A 326 -23.46 -41.66 10.58
CA ALA A 326 -23.90 -43.03 10.38
C ALA A 326 -24.05 -43.38 8.87
N ALA A 327 -24.50 -42.42 8.05
CA ALA A 327 -24.65 -42.61 6.61
C ALA A 327 -23.33 -42.42 5.82
N LEU A 328 -22.29 -41.87 6.45
CA LEU A 328 -21.05 -41.44 5.79
C LEU A 328 -20.35 -42.54 4.97
N PRO A 329 -20.24 -43.81 5.44
CA PRO A 329 -19.60 -44.86 4.64
C PRO A 329 -20.29 -45.07 3.28
N SER A 330 -21.61 -45.10 3.26
CA SER A 330 -22.40 -45.24 2.03
C SER A 330 -22.24 -44.01 1.12
N ALA A 331 -22.26 -42.81 1.71
CA ALA A 331 -22.06 -41.56 0.97
C ALA A 331 -20.67 -41.50 0.31
N VAL A 332 -19.63 -42.00 0.96
CA VAL A 332 -18.26 -42.07 0.42
C VAL A 332 -18.21 -43.00 -0.80
N GLU A 333 -18.79 -44.20 -0.70
CA GLU A 333 -18.81 -45.15 -1.83
C GLU A 333 -19.61 -44.60 -3.03
N HIS A 334 -20.74 -43.96 -2.77
CA HIS A 334 -21.50 -43.28 -3.82
C HIS A 334 -20.72 -42.11 -4.43
N ALA A 335 -20.05 -41.30 -3.61
CA ALA A 335 -19.25 -40.16 -4.07
C ALA A 335 -18.05 -40.58 -4.91
N LYS A 336 -17.44 -41.75 -4.70
CA LYS A 336 -16.33 -42.26 -5.52
C LYS A 336 -16.77 -42.54 -6.95
N THR A 337 -17.95 -43.11 -7.13
CA THR A 337 -18.47 -43.57 -8.43
C THR A 337 -19.28 -42.52 -9.20
N SER A 338 -19.85 -41.54 -8.50
CA SER A 338 -20.63 -40.47 -9.13
C SER A 338 -19.74 -39.49 -9.92
N PRO A 339 -20.17 -39.00 -11.10
CA PRO A 339 -19.49 -37.91 -11.80
C PRO A 339 -19.67 -36.55 -11.12
N ASP A 340 -20.60 -36.42 -10.17
CA ASP A 340 -20.84 -35.16 -9.46
C ASP A 340 -19.71 -34.87 -8.45
N ALA A 341 -18.92 -33.83 -8.75
CA ALA A 341 -17.88 -33.32 -7.87
C ALA A 341 -18.40 -32.93 -6.47
N GLY A 342 -19.63 -32.41 -6.38
CA GLY A 342 -20.24 -31.94 -5.14
C GLY A 342 -20.40 -33.04 -4.09
N LEU A 343 -20.65 -34.27 -4.52
CA LEU A 343 -20.74 -35.42 -3.61
C LEU A 343 -19.38 -35.77 -3.01
N SER A 344 -18.32 -35.78 -3.81
CA SER A 344 -16.94 -36.01 -3.34
C SER A 344 -16.48 -34.89 -2.40
N LEU A 345 -16.81 -33.63 -2.71
CA LEU A 345 -16.49 -32.49 -1.85
C LEU A 345 -17.22 -32.57 -0.50
N THR A 346 -18.52 -32.89 -0.50
CA THR A 346 -19.33 -32.92 0.73
C THR A 346 -19.03 -34.14 1.59
N ALA A 347 -18.93 -35.34 1.00
CA ALA A 347 -18.57 -36.56 1.73
C ALA A 347 -17.13 -36.49 2.26
N GLY A 348 -16.20 -35.97 1.45
CA GLY A 348 -14.81 -35.78 1.86
C GLY A 348 -14.67 -34.79 3.01
N TYR A 349 -15.40 -33.68 2.99
CA TYR A 349 -15.40 -32.74 4.11
C TYR A 349 -16.02 -33.35 5.37
N ASN A 350 -17.10 -34.12 5.25
CA ASN A 350 -17.65 -34.85 6.40
C ASN A 350 -16.67 -35.90 6.96
N LEU A 351 -15.84 -36.56 6.13
CA LEU A 351 -14.76 -37.42 6.62
C LEU A 351 -13.76 -36.63 7.48
N VAL A 352 -13.32 -35.46 6.99
CA VAL A 352 -12.41 -34.59 7.74
C VAL A 352 -13.00 -34.18 9.10
N LEU A 353 -14.24 -33.69 9.11
CA LEU A 353 -14.94 -33.26 10.32
C LEU A 353 -15.17 -34.39 11.33
N ASN A 354 -15.13 -35.65 10.88
CA ASN A 354 -15.24 -36.84 11.71
C ASN A 354 -13.88 -37.54 11.96
N GLY A 355 -12.77 -36.81 11.80
CA GLY A 355 -11.42 -37.24 12.16
C GLY A 355 -10.67 -38.07 11.11
N GLN A 356 -11.31 -38.42 10.00
CA GLN A 356 -10.69 -39.15 8.89
C GLN A 356 -10.06 -38.18 7.90
N VAL A 357 -9.12 -37.35 8.39
CA VAL A 357 -8.61 -36.17 7.69
C VAL A 357 -8.00 -36.51 6.33
N ASP A 358 -6.98 -37.38 6.28
CA ASP A 358 -6.26 -37.64 5.03
C ASP A 358 -7.16 -38.31 3.97
N GLN A 359 -8.07 -39.21 4.39
CA GLN A 359 -9.05 -39.84 3.49
C GLN A 359 -10.04 -38.83 2.94
N GLY A 360 -10.53 -37.93 3.80
CA GLY A 360 -11.45 -36.87 3.40
C GLY A 360 -10.83 -35.91 2.40
N ILE A 361 -9.60 -35.45 2.66
CA ILE A 361 -8.85 -34.59 1.74
C ILE A 361 -8.61 -35.27 0.39
N ALA A 362 -8.21 -36.55 0.38
CA ALA A 362 -8.03 -37.30 -0.85
C ALA A 362 -9.34 -37.40 -1.67
N LEU A 363 -10.49 -37.64 -1.02
CA LEU A 363 -11.78 -37.68 -1.70
C LEU A 363 -12.18 -36.30 -2.25
N MET A 364 -11.92 -35.22 -1.52
CA MET A 364 -12.18 -33.86 -2.01
C MET A 364 -11.31 -33.51 -3.21
N GLN A 365 -10.04 -33.91 -3.23
CA GLN A 365 -9.14 -33.75 -4.38
C GLN A 365 -9.64 -34.52 -5.61
N GLN A 366 -10.15 -35.74 -5.42
CA GLN A 366 -10.84 -36.46 -6.51
C GLN A 366 -12.06 -35.69 -7.02
N GLY A 367 -12.82 -35.06 -6.12
CA GLY A 367 -13.92 -34.16 -6.49
C GLY A 367 -13.48 -33.00 -7.36
N LEU A 368 -12.33 -32.37 -7.06
CA LEU A 368 -11.77 -31.30 -7.90
C LEU A 368 -11.37 -31.79 -9.30
N ALA A 369 -10.91 -33.03 -9.41
CA ALA A 369 -10.59 -33.64 -10.71
C ALA A 369 -11.83 -33.93 -11.58
N LYS A 370 -13.04 -33.88 -11.01
CA LYS A 370 -14.31 -34.08 -11.73
C LYS A 370 -14.89 -32.80 -12.34
N HIS A 371 -14.05 -31.77 -12.56
CA HIS A 371 -14.43 -30.51 -13.21
C HIS A 371 -15.69 -29.85 -12.59
N PRO A 372 -15.68 -29.51 -11.29
CA PRO A 372 -16.81 -28.84 -10.64
C PRO A 372 -17.21 -27.57 -11.38
N HIS A 373 -18.51 -27.28 -11.43
CA HIS A 373 -19.06 -26.07 -12.07
C HIS A 373 -18.47 -24.77 -11.51
N GLN A 374 -18.11 -24.75 -10.22
CA GLN A 374 -17.47 -23.61 -9.54
C GLN A 374 -16.11 -24.07 -8.97
N PRO A 375 -15.06 -24.12 -9.80
CA PRO A 375 -13.77 -24.69 -9.39
C PRO A 375 -13.11 -23.90 -8.25
N ASP A 376 -13.22 -22.58 -8.26
CA ASP A 376 -12.61 -21.72 -7.26
C ASP A 376 -13.29 -21.88 -5.89
N LEU A 377 -14.61 -21.97 -5.87
CA LEU A 377 -15.37 -22.27 -4.65
C LEU A 377 -15.07 -23.69 -4.13
N ALA A 378 -14.86 -24.65 -5.02
CA ALA A 378 -14.48 -26.01 -4.64
C ALA A 378 -13.07 -26.03 -4.01
N ARG A 379 -12.11 -25.27 -4.54
CA ARG A 379 -10.78 -25.10 -3.94
C ARG A 379 -10.84 -24.39 -2.59
N LEU A 380 -11.63 -23.32 -2.46
CA LEU A 380 -11.88 -22.68 -1.17
C LEU A 380 -12.43 -23.69 -0.16
N THR A 381 -13.39 -24.52 -0.57
CA THR A 381 -13.97 -25.58 0.29
C THR A 381 -12.91 -26.60 0.72
N LEU A 382 -12.02 -27.03 -0.18
CA LEU A 382 -10.88 -27.90 0.18
C LEU A 382 -9.95 -27.23 1.20
N GLY A 383 -9.62 -25.96 1.01
CA GLY A 383 -8.79 -25.21 1.97
C GLY A 383 -9.43 -25.07 3.34
N MET A 384 -10.75 -24.88 3.40
CA MET A 384 -11.48 -24.86 4.67
C MET A 384 -11.50 -26.23 5.35
N ALA A 385 -11.61 -27.32 4.58
CA ALA A 385 -11.49 -28.67 5.11
C ALA A 385 -10.07 -28.94 5.65
N LEU A 386 -9.02 -28.54 4.93
CA LEU A 386 -7.64 -28.62 5.44
C LEU A 386 -7.50 -27.89 6.78
N LEU A 387 -8.06 -26.67 6.88
CA LEU A 387 -8.04 -25.89 8.12
C LEU A 387 -8.75 -26.62 9.27
N ASP A 388 -9.98 -27.11 9.04
CA ASP A 388 -10.76 -27.81 10.07
C ASP A 388 -10.17 -29.17 10.44
N GLY A 389 -9.43 -29.80 9.52
CA GLY A 389 -8.65 -31.01 9.76
C GLY A 389 -7.30 -30.77 10.44
N GLY A 390 -6.99 -29.52 10.84
CA GLY A 390 -5.74 -29.16 11.51
C GLY A 390 -4.52 -29.03 10.59
N LYS A 391 -4.68 -29.16 9.27
CA LYS A 391 -3.62 -29.04 8.26
C LYS A 391 -3.37 -27.57 7.88
N ARG A 392 -3.11 -26.72 8.88
CA ARG A 392 -3.01 -25.25 8.73
C ARG A 392 -2.01 -24.84 7.64
N THR A 393 -0.82 -25.42 7.62
CA THR A 393 0.23 -25.07 6.64
C THR A 393 -0.20 -25.38 5.21
N GLU A 394 -0.84 -26.53 5.00
CA GLU A 394 -1.38 -26.93 3.69
C GLU A 394 -2.54 -26.02 3.27
N ALA A 395 -3.41 -25.64 4.20
CA ALA A 395 -4.50 -24.68 3.95
C ALA A 395 -3.94 -23.32 3.49
N ILE A 396 -2.95 -22.77 4.19
CA ILE A 396 -2.29 -21.50 3.81
C ILE A 396 -1.64 -21.61 2.43
N ALA A 397 -0.93 -22.71 2.15
CA ALA A 397 -0.30 -22.94 0.85
C ALA A 397 -1.34 -23.00 -0.27
N LEU A 398 -2.45 -23.71 -0.06
CA LEU A 398 -3.55 -23.79 -1.02
C LEU A 398 -4.19 -22.42 -1.24
N PHE A 399 -4.52 -21.68 -0.17
CA PHE A 399 -5.11 -20.35 -0.29
C PHE A 399 -4.21 -19.34 -1.02
N ASN A 400 -2.89 -19.41 -0.80
CA ASN A 400 -1.92 -18.56 -1.49
C ASN A 400 -1.67 -18.96 -2.95
N SER A 401 -1.97 -20.21 -3.33
CA SER A 401 -1.78 -20.70 -4.70
C SER A 401 -2.82 -20.16 -5.69
N VAL A 402 -3.81 -19.43 -5.17
CA VAL A 402 -4.93 -18.91 -5.94
C VAL A 402 -4.61 -17.50 -6.44
N ASP A 403 -4.60 -17.31 -7.76
CA ASP A 403 -4.18 -16.07 -8.44
C ASP A 403 -5.25 -15.56 -9.42
N SER A 404 -6.52 -15.55 -9.02
CA SER A 404 -7.57 -14.90 -9.79
C SER A 404 -8.26 -13.80 -8.98
N ASP A 405 -8.85 -12.83 -9.69
CA ASP A 405 -9.58 -11.70 -9.09
C ASP A 405 -11.02 -12.08 -8.67
N GLY A 406 -11.37 -13.37 -8.65
CA GLY A 406 -12.69 -13.89 -8.27
C GLY A 406 -13.00 -13.75 -6.78
N ALA A 407 -14.29 -13.66 -6.42
CA ALA A 407 -14.72 -13.51 -5.03
C ALA A 407 -14.31 -14.68 -4.11
N ALA A 408 -14.30 -15.93 -4.62
CA ALA A 408 -13.82 -17.08 -3.85
C ALA A 408 -12.33 -16.95 -3.48
N ASP A 409 -11.56 -16.41 -4.40
CA ASP A 409 -10.11 -16.31 -4.33
C ASP A 409 -9.71 -15.17 -3.39
N ASN A 410 -10.45 -14.05 -3.46
CA ASN A 410 -10.37 -13.00 -2.46
C ASN A 410 -10.63 -13.55 -1.05
N LEU A 411 -11.67 -14.36 -0.85
CA LEU A 411 -11.92 -15.00 0.45
C LEU A 411 -10.79 -15.95 0.87
N ALA A 412 -10.24 -16.75 -0.05
CA ALA A 412 -9.10 -17.63 0.22
C ALA A 412 -7.87 -16.83 0.70
N GLN A 413 -7.51 -15.77 -0.03
CA GLN A 413 -6.40 -14.87 0.31
C GLN A 413 -6.62 -14.23 1.68
N LEU A 414 -7.85 -13.85 2.03
CA LEU A 414 -8.16 -13.34 3.36
C LEU A 414 -7.98 -14.38 4.46
N TRP A 415 -8.40 -15.62 4.24
CA TRP A 415 -8.09 -16.70 5.18
C TRP A 415 -6.58 -16.90 5.33
N ALA A 416 -5.80 -16.87 4.24
CA ALA A 416 -4.35 -16.98 4.31
C ALA A 416 -3.73 -15.87 5.18
N VAL A 417 -4.18 -14.63 5.01
CA VAL A 417 -3.72 -13.49 5.82
C VAL A 417 -4.10 -13.69 7.29
N GLN A 418 -5.35 -14.06 7.59
CA GLN A 418 -5.78 -14.27 8.97
C GLN A 418 -4.98 -15.40 9.66
N LEU A 419 -4.66 -16.46 8.92
CA LEU A 419 -3.91 -17.58 9.44
C LEU A 419 -2.41 -17.30 9.59
N THR A 420 -1.85 -16.36 8.82
CA THR A 420 -0.43 -15.98 8.93
C THR A 420 -0.23 -14.90 10.00
N SER A 421 -1.13 -13.93 10.11
CA SER A 421 -1.07 -12.85 11.12
C SER A 421 -1.16 -13.39 12.56
N HIS A 422 -2.03 -14.37 12.79
CA HIS A 422 -2.23 -14.96 14.12
C HIS A 422 -1.02 -15.80 14.59
N ALA A 423 -0.25 -16.37 13.66
CA ALA A 423 1.00 -17.08 13.99
C ALA A 423 2.10 -16.11 14.45
N ALA A 424 2.13 -14.89 13.90
CA ALA A 424 3.09 -13.86 14.30
C ALA A 424 2.76 -13.23 15.67
N SER A 425 1.49 -13.21 16.08
CA SER A 425 1.08 -12.72 17.41
C SER A 425 1.20 -13.75 18.53
N ALA A 426 1.17 -15.06 18.21
CA ALA A 426 1.32 -16.14 19.20
C ALA A 426 2.79 -16.48 19.52
N GLY A 427 3.75 -15.93 18.76
CA GLY A 427 5.20 -16.07 18.97
C GLY A 427 5.87 -14.88 19.67
N LYS A 428 5.08 -13.91 20.15
CA LYS A 428 5.51 -12.84 21.06
C LYS A 428 4.84 -13.04 22.40
#